data_AF-A0A8S2XED7-F1
#
_entry.id   AF-A0A8S2XED7-F1
#
_cell.length_a   1.000
_cell.length_b   1.000
_cell.length_c   1.000
_cell.angle_alpha   90.00
_cell.angle_beta   90.00
_cell.angle_gamma   90.00
#
_symmetry.space_group_name_H-M   'P 1'
#
loop_
_entity.id
_entity.type
_entity.pdbx_description
1 polymer ?
#
loop_
_entity_poly.entity_id
_entity_poly.type
_entity_poly.pdbx_seq_one_letter_code
_entity_poly.pdbx_strand_id
1 'polypeptide(L)'
;MLSTIENLPPEIFFQIFEYIDVFDLFLAFSGLNSLFNDLLYRSTNLHLNFTRNCNYHILPISLNVNRLRSLKLSNTFLFSIENFFRQYPLESFEQLRSFTLMRLRIKDNIDNIVKLEHLSSLILYLDDDNSNGHKIFEQVFNGPLSS
;
A
#
# COMPACT_ATOMS: atom_id res chain seq x y z
N MET A 1 18.85 5.34 -34.78
CA MET A 1 17.54 5.70 -34.20
C MET A 1 17.68 5.60 -32.69
N LEU A 2 17.40 6.68 -31.96
CA LEU A 2 17.28 6.59 -30.51
C LEU A 2 15.89 6.02 -30.21
N SER A 3 15.83 4.81 -29.68
CA SER A 3 14.59 4.24 -29.16
C SER A 3 14.18 5.02 -27.92
N THR A 4 13.07 5.76 -27.99
CA THR A 4 12.46 6.37 -26.81
C THR A 4 11.82 5.27 -25.96
N ILE A 5 11.94 5.40 -24.64
CA ILE A 5 11.35 4.46 -23.67
C ILE A 5 9.82 4.32 -23.87
N GLU A 6 9.18 5.38 -24.34
CA GLU A 6 7.74 5.45 -24.66
C GLU A 6 7.29 4.46 -25.75
N ASN A 7 8.22 3.94 -26.56
CA ASN A 7 7.90 2.92 -27.57
C ASN A 7 7.83 1.50 -26.99
N LEU A 8 8.14 1.32 -25.70
CA LEU A 8 8.00 0.01 -25.07
C LEU A 8 6.52 -0.38 -24.94
N PRO A 9 6.19 -1.67 -25.07
CA PRO A 9 4.83 -2.14 -24.83
C PRO A 9 4.36 -1.83 -23.39
N PRO A 10 3.08 -1.46 -23.19
CA PRO A 10 2.50 -1.22 -21.87
C PRO A 10 2.75 -2.34 -20.86
N GLU A 11 2.79 -3.59 -21.33
CA GLU A 11 3.02 -4.78 -20.51
C GLU A 11 4.37 -4.74 -19.80
N ILE A 12 5.39 -4.18 -20.44
CA ILE A 12 6.72 -4.01 -19.84
C ILE A 12 6.66 -3.00 -18.70
N PHE A 13 5.94 -1.90 -18.89
CA PHE A 13 5.75 -0.91 -17.83
C PHE A 13 4.96 -1.49 -16.66
N PHE A 14 3.90 -2.25 -16.92
CA PHE A 14 3.14 -2.90 -15.85
C PHE A 14 4.01 -3.88 -15.05
N GLN A 15 4.85 -4.67 -15.72
CA GLN A 15 5.81 -5.54 -15.05
C GLN A 15 6.81 -4.74 -14.21
N ILE A 16 7.33 -3.62 -14.72
CA ILE A 16 8.26 -2.77 -13.96
C ILE A 16 7.54 -2.18 -12.73
N PHE A 17 6.31 -1.71 -12.89
CA PHE A 17 5.53 -1.07 -11.84
C PHE A 17 5.21 -2.02 -10.67
N GLU A 18 5.15 -3.34 -10.90
CA GLU A 18 5.00 -4.33 -9.83
C GLU A 18 6.15 -4.32 -8.81
N TYR A 19 7.35 -3.89 -9.22
CA TYR A 19 8.53 -3.87 -8.35
C TYR A 19 8.78 -2.52 -7.68
N ILE A 20 8.00 -1.50 -8.00
CA ILE A 20 8.22 -0.12 -7.54
C ILE A 20 7.05 0.29 -6.63
N ASP A 21 7.37 1.02 -5.57
CA ASP A 21 6.35 1.59 -4.70
C ASP A 21 5.46 2.56 -5.48
N VAL A 22 4.14 2.47 -5.28
CA VAL A 22 3.18 3.30 -6.01
C VAL A 22 3.40 4.79 -5.75
N PHE A 23 3.87 5.17 -4.58
CA PHE A 23 4.19 6.56 -4.31
C PHE A 23 5.33 7.05 -5.19
N ASP A 24 6.40 6.26 -5.30
CA ASP A 24 7.55 6.55 -6.17
C ASP A 24 7.13 6.58 -7.66
N LEU A 25 6.23 5.67 -8.07
CA LEU A 25 5.67 5.67 -9.42
C LEU A 25 4.90 6.95 -9.75
N PHE A 26 4.00 7.37 -8.87
CA PHE A 26 3.24 8.59 -9.12
C PHE A 26 4.13 9.84 -9.05
N LEU A 27 5.10 9.89 -8.14
CA LEU A 27 6.07 10.99 -8.11
C LEU A 27 6.91 11.08 -9.38
N ALA A 28 7.34 9.94 -9.93
CA ALA A 28 8.19 9.91 -11.11
C ALA A 28 7.42 10.12 -12.42
N PHE A 29 6.24 9.52 -12.56
CA PHE A 29 5.56 9.38 -13.84
C PHE A 29 4.28 10.22 -13.97
N SER A 30 3.68 10.68 -12.87
CA SER A 30 2.44 11.46 -12.93
C SER A 30 2.68 12.81 -13.59
N GLY A 31 1.86 13.14 -14.58
CA GLY A 31 1.95 14.42 -15.29
C GLY A 31 3.06 14.50 -16.33
N LEU A 32 3.83 13.43 -16.58
CA LEU A 32 4.85 13.42 -17.63
C LEU A 32 4.24 13.57 -19.03
N ASN A 33 3.32 12.67 -19.37
CA ASN A 33 2.55 12.70 -20.62
C ASN A 33 1.30 11.82 -20.49
N SER A 34 0.45 11.82 -21.53
CA SER A 34 -0.79 11.03 -21.53
C SER A 34 -0.55 9.52 -21.44
N LEU A 35 0.52 9.01 -22.04
CA LEU A 35 0.88 7.59 -22.00
C LEU A 35 1.17 7.15 -20.57
N PHE A 36 2.07 7.82 -19.86
CA PHE A 36 2.42 7.45 -18.48
C PHE A 36 1.28 7.65 -17.50
N ASN A 37 0.46 8.68 -17.70
CA ASN A 37 -0.77 8.83 -16.94
C ASN A 37 -1.70 7.62 -17.16
N ASP A 38 -1.97 7.22 -18.41
CA ASP A 38 -2.78 6.03 -18.70
C ASP A 38 -2.18 4.75 -18.10
N LEU A 39 -0.86 4.57 -18.18
CA LEU A 39 -0.16 3.44 -17.57
C LEU A 39 -0.34 3.41 -16.05
N LEU A 40 -0.18 4.53 -15.36
CA LEU A 40 -0.43 4.64 -13.91
C LEU A 40 -1.90 4.31 -13.58
N TYR A 41 -2.85 4.82 -14.37
CA TYR A 41 -4.28 4.55 -14.19
C TYR A 41 -4.67 3.12 -14.54
N ARG A 42 -3.89 2.39 -15.34
CA ARG A 42 -4.19 1.02 -15.77
C ARG A 42 -3.40 -0.05 -15.02
N SER A 43 -2.40 0.31 -14.24
CA SER A 43 -1.64 -0.66 -13.43
C SER A 43 -2.52 -1.34 -12.37
N THR A 44 -2.61 -2.67 -12.41
CA THR A 44 -3.50 -3.49 -11.57
C THR A 44 -2.86 -3.98 -10.27
N ASN A 45 -1.55 -3.93 -10.17
CA ASN A 45 -0.79 -4.57 -9.09
C ASN A 45 0.07 -3.51 -8.41
N LEU A 46 -0.57 -2.75 -7.52
CA LEU A 46 0.07 -1.63 -6.84
C LEU A 46 0.44 -2.02 -5.42
N HIS A 47 1.66 -1.64 -5.04
CA HIS A 47 2.25 -1.86 -3.74
C HIS A 47 2.53 -0.51 -3.09
N LEU A 48 2.08 -0.31 -1.85
CA LEU A 48 2.23 0.95 -1.13
C LEU A 48 2.92 0.71 0.22
N ASN A 49 4.04 1.39 0.43
CA ASN A 49 4.90 1.25 1.59
C ASN A 49 5.20 2.61 2.25
N PHE A 50 4.41 2.93 3.26
CA PHE A 50 4.55 4.12 4.10
C PHE A 50 5.50 3.96 5.29
N THR A 51 6.55 3.15 5.14
CA THR A 51 7.61 3.08 6.16
C THR A 51 8.70 4.14 5.98
N ARG A 52 8.78 4.77 4.81
CA ARG A 52 9.74 5.83 4.52
C ARG A 52 9.18 7.18 4.98
N ASN A 53 10.05 8.07 5.49
CA ASN A 53 9.74 9.46 5.87
C ASN A 53 9.30 10.31 4.65
N CYS A 54 8.19 9.94 4.02
CA CYS A 54 7.58 10.70 2.95
C CYS A 54 6.60 11.69 3.59
N ASN A 55 6.58 12.96 3.19
CA ASN A 55 5.57 13.90 3.68
C ASN A 55 4.18 13.43 3.23
N TYR A 56 3.44 12.86 4.18
CA TYR A 56 2.23 12.04 3.98
C TYR A 56 0.97 12.81 3.52
N HIS A 57 1.08 14.07 3.15
CA HIS A 57 -0.07 14.90 2.81
C HIS A 57 -0.63 14.68 1.41
N ILE A 58 0.00 13.83 0.59
CA ILE A 58 -0.43 13.65 -0.80
C ILE A 58 -0.19 12.19 -1.18
N LEU A 59 -1.07 11.28 -0.72
CA LEU A 59 -1.43 10.25 -1.68
C LEU A 59 -2.01 10.98 -2.89
N PRO A 60 -1.62 10.61 -4.11
CA PRO A 60 -2.25 11.18 -5.28
C PRO A 60 -3.77 11.04 -5.10
N ILE A 61 -4.52 12.14 -5.21
CA ILE A 61 -6.00 12.12 -5.13
C ILE A 61 -6.56 11.09 -6.13
N SER A 62 -5.80 10.81 -7.19
CA SER A 62 -6.05 9.82 -8.23
C SER A 62 -5.69 8.37 -7.88
N LEU A 63 -5.09 8.07 -6.73
CA LEU A 63 -4.76 6.69 -6.36
C LEU A 63 -6.05 5.91 -6.07
N ASN A 64 -6.35 4.96 -6.94
CA ASN A 64 -7.44 4.01 -6.73
C ASN A 64 -7.00 2.91 -5.75
N VAL A 65 -7.36 3.09 -4.47
CA VAL A 65 -6.98 2.17 -3.39
C VAL A 65 -7.58 0.76 -3.54
N ASN A 66 -8.67 0.61 -4.27
CA ASN A 66 -9.33 -0.69 -4.52
C ASN A 66 -8.42 -1.67 -5.28
N ARG A 67 -7.34 -1.17 -5.90
CA ARG A 67 -6.39 -1.95 -6.69
C ARG A 67 -5.07 -2.24 -5.96
N LEU A 68 -4.92 -1.74 -4.74
CA LEU A 68 -3.75 -2.04 -3.93
C LEU A 68 -3.78 -3.50 -3.52
N ARG A 69 -2.74 -4.25 -3.88
CA ARG A 69 -2.58 -5.65 -3.49
C ARG A 69 -1.76 -5.81 -2.22
N SER A 70 -0.86 -4.87 -1.97
CA SER A 70 -0.05 -4.83 -0.77
C SER A 70 -0.05 -3.44 -0.17
N LEU A 71 -0.33 -3.37 1.13
CA LEU A 71 -0.29 -2.16 1.91
C LEU A 71 0.62 -2.37 3.10
N LYS A 72 1.60 -1.48 3.28
CA LYS A 72 2.47 -1.47 4.44
C LYS A 72 2.44 -0.07 5.05
N LEU A 73 1.90 0.03 6.26
CA LEU A 73 1.81 1.27 7.01
C LEU A 73 2.67 1.20 8.26
N SER A 74 3.24 2.32 8.67
CA SER A 74 3.93 2.46 9.95
C SER A 74 3.52 3.76 10.60
N ASN A 75 3.11 3.73 11.86
CA ASN A 75 3.01 4.98 12.61
C ASN A 75 4.39 5.65 12.64
N THR A 76 4.42 6.95 12.38
CA THR A 76 5.62 7.78 12.51
C THR A 76 5.23 9.12 13.14
N PHE A 77 6.20 10.00 13.41
CA PHE A 77 5.89 11.35 13.90
C PHE A 77 4.99 12.15 12.93
N LEU A 78 5.06 11.87 11.63
CA LEU A 78 4.35 12.59 10.58
C LEU A 78 3.16 11.80 10.00
N PHE A 79 2.96 10.55 10.42
CA PHE A 79 1.91 9.67 9.90
C PHE A 79 1.20 8.92 11.01
N SER A 80 -0.13 8.97 10.96
CA SER A 80 -1.01 8.15 11.79
C SER A 80 -1.77 7.19 10.90
N ILE A 81 -1.66 5.90 11.21
CA ILE A 81 -2.46 4.83 10.60
C ILE A 81 -3.96 5.12 10.75
N GLU A 82 -4.38 5.68 11.89
CA GLU A 82 -5.77 6.08 12.12
C GLU A 82 -6.22 7.15 11.13
N ASN A 83 -5.40 8.17 10.89
CA ASN A 83 -5.73 9.23 9.93
C ASN A 83 -5.79 8.71 8.50
N PHE A 84 -4.93 7.75 8.15
CA PHE A 84 -5.00 7.07 6.85
C PHE A 84 -6.34 6.36 6.68
N PHE A 85 -6.79 5.58 7.68
CA PHE A 85 -8.07 4.86 7.58
C PHE A 85 -9.31 5.75 7.67
N ARG A 86 -9.18 6.98 8.20
CA ARG A 86 -10.24 8.00 8.08
C ARG A 86 -10.41 8.51 6.65
N GLN A 87 -9.34 8.54 5.86
CA GLN A 87 -9.38 8.97 4.46
C GLN A 87 -9.71 7.82 3.50
N TYR A 88 -9.15 6.64 3.79
CA TYR A 88 -9.31 5.44 2.99
C TYR A 88 -9.85 4.33 3.91
N PRO A 89 -11.18 4.19 4.03
CA PRO A 89 -11.79 3.14 4.83
C PRO A 89 -11.31 1.75 4.38
N LEU A 90 -11.12 0.82 5.32
CA LEU A 90 -10.63 -0.54 5.04
C LEU A 90 -11.47 -1.27 3.99
N GLU A 91 -12.78 -1.00 3.96
CA GLU A 91 -13.73 -1.57 3.00
C GLU A 91 -13.44 -1.15 1.55
N SER A 92 -12.67 -0.09 1.34
CA SER A 92 -12.26 0.37 0.00
C SER A 92 -11.19 -0.53 -0.63
N PHE A 93 -10.52 -1.38 0.16
CA PHE A 93 -9.36 -2.16 -0.29
C PHE A 93 -9.75 -3.54 -0.83
N GLU A 94 -10.58 -3.55 -1.88
CA GLU A 94 -11.17 -4.78 -2.46
C GLU A 94 -10.15 -5.82 -2.93
N GLN A 95 -8.98 -5.40 -3.44
CA GLN A 95 -7.97 -6.34 -3.96
C GLN A 95 -6.79 -6.56 -3.01
N LEU A 96 -6.89 -6.11 -1.76
CA LEU A 96 -5.79 -6.18 -0.81
C LEU A 96 -5.56 -7.61 -0.34
N ARG A 97 -4.35 -8.10 -0.58
CA ARG A 97 -3.93 -9.47 -0.27
C ARG A 97 -2.86 -9.53 0.82
N SER A 98 -2.04 -8.50 0.92
CA SER A 98 -0.97 -8.40 1.90
C SER A 98 -1.11 -7.10 2.66
N PHE A 99 -1.17 -7.18 3.98
CA PHE A 99 -1.32 -6.02 4.82
C PHE A 99 -0.33 -6.08 5.98
N THR A 100 0.51 -5.06 6.10
CA THR A 100 1.49 -4.94 7.16
C THR A 100 1.28 -3.63 7.92
N LEU A 101 1.12 -3.72 9.22
CA LEU A 101 1.07 -2.57 10.12
C LEU A 101 2.25 -2.59 11.06
N MET A 102 2.97 -1.50 11.12
CA MET A 102 4.15 -1.34 11.98
C MET A 102 3.94 -0.25 13.02
N ARG A 103 4.62 -0.41 14.16
CA ARG A 103 4.60 0.55 15.27
C ARG A 103 3.18 0.84 15.76
N LEU A 104 2.39 -0.22 15.85
CA LEU A 104 1.04 -0.15 16.39
C LEU A 104 1.14 0.05 17.90
N ARG A 105 0.38 1.02 18.40
CA ARG A 105 0.20 1.22 19.83
C ARG A 105 -0.84 0.24 20.32
N ILE A 106 -0.73 -0.22 21.56
CA ILE A 106 -1.67 -1.17 22.19
C ILE A 106 -3.12 -0.64 22.19
N LYS A 107 -3.31 0.68 22.08
CA LYS A 107 -4.63 1.33 22.01
C LYS A 107 -5.20 1.42 20.59
N ASP A 108 -4.43 1.09 19.56
CA ASP A 108 -4.89 1.14 18.19
C ASP A 108 -5.92 0.02 17.99
N ASN A 109 -7.19 0.40 17.84
CA ASN A 109 -8.27 -0.56 17.68
C ASN A 109 -8.23 -1.15 16.26
N ILE A 110 -7.74 -2.38 16.18
CA ILE A 110 -7.49 -3.13 14.95
C ILE A 110 -8.66 -4.08 14.61
N ASP A 111 -9.74 -4.06 15.37
CA ASP A 111 -10.85 -5.03 15.26
C ASP A 111 -11.51 -5.06 13.86
N ASN A 112 -11.31 -4.02 13.04
CA ASN A 112 -11.82 -3.95 11.67
C ASN A 112 -10.93 -4.64 10.61
N ILE A 113 -9.68 -5.01 10.92
CA ILE A 113 -8.78 -5.65 9.93
C ILE A 113 -9.27 -7.06 9.54
N VAL A 114 -10.03 -7.71 10.41
CA VAL A 114 -10.60 -9.05 10.19
C VAL A 114 -11.64 -9.09 9.05
N LYS A 115 -12.09 -7.93 8.55
CA LYS A 115 -13.13 -7.82 7.51
C LYS A 115 -12.62 -7.87 6.06
N LEU A 116 -11.31 -7.98 5.84
CA LEU A 116 -10.73 -7.99 4.50
C LEU A 116 -10.85 -9.39 3.86
N GLU A 117 -11.86 -9.58 3.00
CA GLU A 117 -12.23 -10.89 2.41
C GLU A 117 -11.10 -11.57 1.60
N HIS A 118 -10.23 -10.78 0.99
CA HIS A 118 -9.16 -11.26 0.11
C HIS A 118 -7.77 -11.29 0.76
N LEU A 119 -7.70 -11.03 2.07
CA LEU A 119 -6.43 -10.93 2.78
C LEU A 119 -5.79 -12.31 2.92
N SER A 120 -4.61 -12.47 2.32
CA SER A 120 -3.80 -13.69 2.39
C SER A 120 -2.67 -13.60 3.42
N SER A 121 -2.26 -12.39 3.78
CA SER A 121 -1.17 -12.15 4.72
C SER A 121 -1.45 -10.90 5.55
N LEU A 122 -1.37 -11.06 6.88
CA LEU A 122 -1.43 -9.99 7.85
C LEU A 122 -0.21 -10.03 8.76
N ILE A 123 0.51 -8.92 8.82
CA ILE A 123 1.67 -8.78 9.71
C ILE A 123 1.48 -7.53 10.57
N LEU A 124 1.50 -7.71 11.89
CA LEU A 124 1.35 -6.63 12.87
C LEU A 124 2.62 -6.55 13.72
N TYR A 125 3.25 -5.39 13.76
CA TYR A 125 4.34 -5.08 14.67
C TYR A 125 3.84 -4.08 15.70
N LEU A 126 3.76 -4.52 16.95
CA LEU A 126 3.35 -3.71 18.08
C LEU A 126 4.59 -3.11 18.76
N ASP A 127 4.54 -1.81 19.01
CA ASP A 127 5.49 -1.13 19.90
C ASP A 127 4.99 -1.28 21.34
N ASP A 128 5.81 -1.89 22.19
CA ASP A 128 5.56 -1.96 23.62
C ASP A 128 6.19 -0.71 24.26
N ASP A 129 5.36 0.25 24.70
CA ASP A 129 5.81 1.51 25.31
C ASP A 129 6.77 1.30 26.52
N ASN A 130 6.86 0.07 27.05
CA ASN A 130 7.63 -0.25 28.26
C ASN A 130 8.85 -1.17 28.04
N SER A 131 9.19 -1.58 26.80
CA SER A 131 10.41 -2.37 26.57
C SER A 131 10.97 -2.19 25.16
N ASN A 132 12.30 -2.27 25.02
CA ASN A 132 13.03 -2.26 23.73
C ASN A 132 12.70 -3.45 22.80
N GLY A 133 11.56 -4.12 22.98
CA GLY A 133 11.14 -5.29 22.23
C GLY A 133 9.88 -5.01 21.42
N HIS A 134 9.94 -5.27 20.11
CA HIS A 134 8.77 -5.30 19.25
C HIS A 134 8.09 -6.68 19.38
N LYS A 135 6.76 -6.71 19.56
CA LYS A 135 5.98 -7.95 19.44
C LYS A 135 5.50 -8.08 18.00
N ILE A 136 5.84 -9.19 17.35
CA ILE A 136 5.42 -9.51 15.99
C ILE A 136 4.27 -10.51 16.07
N PHE A 137 3.13 -10.13 15.51
CA PHE A 137 2.04 -11.04 15.23
C PHE A 137 1.95 -11.21 13.72
N GLU A 138 2.23 -12.42 13.24
CA GLU A 138 2.11 -12.77 11.83
C GLU A 138 1.00 -13.81 11.70
N GLN A 139 0.02 -13.49 10.85
CA GLN A 139 -1.05 -14.40 10.48
C GLN A 139 -1.06 -14.54 8.96
N VAL A 140 -0.73 -15.73 8.48
CA VAL A 140 -0.85 -16.10 7.07
C VAL A 140 -2.17 -16.84 6.90
N PHE A 141 -3.03 -16.29 6.05
CA PHE A 141 -4.30 -16.90 5.71
C PHE A 141 -4.10 -17.81 4.50
N ASN A 142 -4.11 -19.12 4.73
CA ASN A 142 -4.02 -20.11 3.67
C ASN A 142 -5.42 -20.35 3.07
N GLY A 143 -5.75 -19.58 2.03
CA GLY A 143 -7.02 -19.71 1.30
C GLY A 143 -8.04 -18.62 1.65
N PRO A 144 -9.13 -18.52 0.87
CA PRO A 144 -10.15 -17.50 1.09
C PRO A 144 -10.71 -17.64 2.52
N LEU A 145 -10.81 -16.51 3.22
CA LEU A 145 -11.56 -16.39 4.47
C LEU A 145 -13.05 -16.53 4.15
N SER A 146 -13.47 -17.73 3.76
CA SER A 146 -14.89 -18.04 3.55
C SER A 146 -15.55 -18.27 4.91
N SER A 147 -16.25 -17.24 5.39
CA SER A 147 -17.40 -17.39 6.29
C SER A 147 -18.65 -17.75 5.50
#